data_AF-A0A7S9C7A4-F1
#
_entry.id   AF-A0A7S9C7A4-F1
#
_cell.length_a   1.000
_cell.length_b   1.000
_cell.length_c   1.000
_cell.angle_alpha   90.00
_cell.angle_beta   90.00
_cell.angle_gamma   90.00
#
_symmetry.space_group_name_H-M   'P 1'
#
loop_
_entity.id
_entity.type
_entity.pdbx_description
1 polymer ?
#
loop_
_entity_poly.entity_id
_entity_poly.type
_entity_poly.pdbx_seq_one_letter_code
_entity_poly.pdbx_strand_id
1 'polypeptide(L)' 'MLVSDHLDLMPEFQREMFGWIRAGQVQLRDTVVDGLAQAPQAFIGLFKGANAGKMLVRIQ' A
#
# COMPACT_ATOMS: atom_id res chain seq x y z
N MET A 1 16.53 -12.30 2.60
CA MET A 1 15.78 -11.20 1.93
C MET A 1 15.37 -10.28 3.06
N LEU A 2 15.84 -9.02 3.13
CA LEU A 2 15.87 -8.22 4.37
C LEU A 2 14.57 -8.27 5.22
N VAL A 3 13.40 -8.11 4.62
CA VAL A 3 12.11 -8.13 5.36
C VAL A 3 11.71 -9.55 5.76
N SER A 4 11.86 -10.52 4.85
CA SER A 4 11.44 -11.90 5.10
C SER A 4 12.27 -12.60 6.18
N ASP A 5 13.49 -12.12 6.43
CA ASP A 5 14.39 -12.64 7.47
C ASP A 5 13.95 -12.22 8.89
N HIS A 6 12.98 -11.28 9.01
CA HIS A 6 12.50 -10.70 10.27
C HIS A 6 10.97 -10.72 10.42
N LEU A 7 10.31 -11.72 9.84
CA LEU A 7 8.84 -11.85 9.93
C LEU A 7 8.35 -12.07 11.36
N ASP A 8 9.22 -12.48 12.27
CA ASP A 8 8.96 -12.57 13.71
C ASP A 8 8.60 -11.22 14.34
N LEU A 9 9.08 -10.10 13.77
CA LEU A 9 8.81 -8.74 14.24
C LEU A 9 7.51 -8.13 13.69
N MET A 10 6.75 -8.86 12.88
CA MET A 10 5.50 -8.33 12.29
C MET A 10 4.48 -7.85 13.33
N PRO A 11 4.21 -8.58 14.43
CA PRO A 11 3.26 -8.15 15.45
C PRO A 11 3.64 -6.80 16.08
N GLU A 12 4.91 -6.61 16.40
CA GLU A 12 5.47 -5.38 16.96
C GLU A 12 5.35 -4.23 15.95
N PHE A 13 5.77 -4.48 14.71
CA PHE A 13 5.69 -3.51 13.62
C PHE A 13 4.25 -3.02 13.42
N GLN A 14 3.28 -3.94 13.36
CA GLN A 14 1.88 -3.59 13.19
C GLN A 14 1.37 -2.70 14.32
N ARG A 15 1.67 -3.06 15.58
CA ARG A 15 1.25 -2.28 16.76
C ARG A 15 1.76 -0.84 16.68
N GLU A 16 3.04 -0.66 16.38
CA GLU A 16 3.66 0.68 16.33
C GLU A 16 3.21 1.48 15.11
N MET A 17 3.25 0.87 13.92
CA MET A 17 2.88 1.52 12.66
C MET A 17 1.42 2.00 12.68
N PHE A 18 0.49 1.17 13.19
CA PHE A 18 -0.91 1.61 13.35
C PHE A 18 -1.05 2.73 14.39
N GLY A 19 -0.20 2.74 15.42
CA GLY A 19 -0.11 3.86 16.37
C GLY A 19 0.24 5.16 15.65
N TRP A 20 1.30 5.16 14.85
CA TRP A 20 1.73 6.34 14.10
C TRP A 20 0.73 6.81 13.05
N ILE A 21 0.06 5.88 12.37
CA ILE A 21 -1.00 6.21 11.41
C ILE A 21 -2.16 6.92 12.13
N ARG A 22 -2.63 6.38 13.25
CA ARG A 22 -3.70 7.02 14.05
C ARG A 22 -3.29 8.37 14.61
N ALA A 23 -2.02 8.52 15.00
CA ALA A 23 -1.47 9.77 15.50
C ALA A 23 -1.16 10.81 14.38
N GLY A 24 -1.36 10.45 13.11
CA GLY A 24 -1.04 11.31 11.97
C GLY A 24 0.46 11.50 11.70
N GLN A 25 1.32 10.77 12.42
CA GLN A 25 2.78 10.80 12.24
C GLN A 25 3.20 10.08 10.96
N VAL A 26 2.39 9.13 10.50
CA VAL A 26 2.54 8.47 9.19
C VAL A 26 1.26 8.70 8.39
N GLN A 27 1.41 9.23 7.18
CA GLN A 27 0.30 9.45 6.24
C GLN A 27 0.34 8.41 5.13
N LEU A 28 -0.76 7.69 4.95
CA LEU A 28 -0.93 6.78 3.82
C LEU A 28 -1.33 7.59 2.58
N ARG A 29 -0.67 7.33 1.46
CA ARG A 29 -0.98 7.92 0.17
C ARG A 29 -1.30 6.80 -0.78
N ASP A 30 -2.53 6.81 -1.29
CA ASP A 30 -3.03 5.78 -2.17
C ASP A 30 -3.53 6.41 -3.48
N THR A 31 -3.34 5.68 -4.57
CA THR A 31 -3.99 5.91 -5.86
C THR A 31 -5.00 4.79 -6.06
N VAL A 32 -6.29 5.12 -6.04
CA VAL A 32 -7.37 4.12 -6.13
C VAL A 32 -8.01 4.17 -7.52
N VAL A 33 -8.12 3.01 -8.15
CA VAL A 33 -8.82 2.79 -9.41
C VAL A 33 -10.03 1.91 -9.14
N ASP A 34 -11.21 2.30 -9.60
CA ASP A 34 -12.44 1.52 -9.37
C ASP A 34 -12.70 0.53 -10.50
N GLY A 35 -13.05 -0.71 -10.13
CA GLY A 35 -13.44 -1.78 -11.03
C GLY A 35 -12.28 -2.70 -11.42
N LEU A 36 -12.49 -4.01 -11.24
CA LEU A 36 -11.48 -5.03 -11.56
C LEU A 36 -11.05 -5.00 -13.04
N ALA A 37 -11.96 -4.63 -13.94
CA ALA A 37 -11.67 -4.49 -15.37
C ALA A 37 -10.56 -3.45 -15.66
N GLN A 38 -10.33 -2.49 -14.75
CA GLN A 38 -9.28 -1.49 -14.88
C GLN A 38 -7.92 -1.97 -14.34
N ALA A 39 -7.85 -3.14 -13.70
CA ALA A 39 -6.61 -3.67 -13.14
C ALA A 39 -5.44 -3.77 -14.14
N PRO A 40 -5.63 -4.20 -15.40
CA PRO A 40 -4.54 -4.23 -16.37
C PRO A 40 -3.97 -2.83 -16.64
N GLN A 41 -4.84 -1.83 -16.81
CA GLN A 41 -4.44 -0.46 -17.06
C GLN A 41 -3.75 0.16 -15.84
N ALA A 42 -4.28 -0.09 -14.63
CA ALA A 42 -3.66 0.31 -13.38
C ALA A 42 -2.23 -0.27 -13.29
N PHE A 43 -2.08 -1.58 -13.49
CA PHE A 43 -0.77 -2.25 -13.46
C PHE A 43 0.24 -1.65 -14.45
N ILE A 44 -0.17 -1.37 -15.69
CA ILE A 44 0.70 -0.68 -16.67
C ILE A 44 1.07 0.73 -16.17
N GLY A 45 0.14 1.41 -15.50
CA GLY A 45 0.35 2.72 -14.90
C GLY A 45 1.49 2.76 -13.87
N LEU A 46 1.75 1.65 -13.15
CA LEU A 46 2.88 1.55 -12.21
C LEU A 46 4.22 1.87 -12.89
N PHE A 47 4.41 1.35 -14.10
CA PHE A 47 5.65 1.51 -14.87
C PHE A 47 5.74 2.87 -15.57
N LYS A 48 4.65 3.64 -15.55
CA LYS A 48 4.57 5.00 -16.10
C LYS A 48 4.59 6.08 -15.01
N GLY A 49 4.70 5.69 -13.73
CA GLY A 49 4.63 6.61 -12.60
C GLY A 49 3.24 7.23 -12.40
N ALA A 50 2.18 6.53 -12.81
CA ALA A 50 0.81 7.03 -12.74
C ALA A 50 0.19 6.99 -11.33
N ASN A 51 0.92 6.47 -10.32
CA ASN A 51 0.49 6.41 -8.93
C ASN A 51 1.29 7.36 -8.03
N ALA A 52 0.57 8.07 -7.16
CA ALA A 52 1.11 8.66 -5.95
C ALA A 52 0.90 7.67 -4.80
N GLY A 53 1.99 7.08 -4.31
CA GLY A 53 1.94 6.08 -3.25
C GLY A 53 1.38 4.73 -3.72
N LYS A 54 0.63 4.03 -2.89
CA LYS A 54 0.18 2.66 -3.18
C LYS A 54 -0.93 2.66 -4.23
N MET A 55 -0.76 1.90 -5.31
CA MET A 55 -1.84 1.68 -6.27
C MET A 55 -2.78 0.59 -5.76
N LEU A 56 -4.09 0.87 -5.77
CA LEU A 56 -5.14 -0.03 -5.34
C LEU A 56 -6.22 -0.13 -6.43
N VAL A 57 -6.76 -1.33 -6.61
CA VAL A 57 -7.97 -1.55 -7.42
C VAL A 57 -9.11 -1.89 -6.47
N ARG A 58 -10.16 -1.06 -6.47
CA ARG A 58 -11.37 -1.31 -5.67
C ARG A 58 -12.28 -2.25 -6.44
N ILE A 59 -12.61 -3.37 -5.81
CA ILE A 59 -13.60 -4.33 -6.30
C ILE A 59 -14.98 -3.83 -5.86
N GLN A 60 -15.97 -3.91 -6.76
CA GLN A 60 -17.37 -3.62 -6.46
C GLN A 60 -18.03 -4.80 -5.75
#